data_AF-A0A2W2J9X9-F1
#
_entry.id   AF-A0A2W2J9X9-F1
#
_cell.length_a   1.000
_cell.length_b   1.000
_cell.length_c   1.000
_cell.angle_alpha   90.00
_cell.angle_beta   90.00
_cell.angle_gamma   90.00
#
_symmetry.space_group_name_H-M   'P 1'
#
loop_
_entity.id
_entity.type
_entity.pdbx_description
1 polymer ?
#
loop_
_entity_poly.entity_id
_entity_poly.type
_entity_poly.pdbx_seq_one_letter_code
_entity_poly.pdbx_strand_id
1 'polypeptide(L)' 'MRAQVVLHAARGRSNARTARETGLHLDTVRCWRGRFAEHGLAGLSDRERSGRPPSFTALQVAQVKALACRLPAESG' A
#
# COMPACT_ATOMS: atom_id res chain seq x y z
N MET A 1 10.87 3.81 1.26
CA MET A 1 10.25 5.14 1.54
C MET A 1 9.83 5.32 3.01
N ARG A 2 8.97 4.46 3.58
CA ARG A 2 8.48 4.60 4.98
C ARG A 2 9.59 4.61 6.02
N ALA A 3 10.53 3.68 5.91
CA ALA A 3 11.70 3.61 6.80
C ALA A 3 12.59 4.86 6.71
N GLN A 4 12.68 5.52 5.55
CA GLN A 4 13.45 6.76 5.41
C GLN A 4 12.81 7.91 6.20
N VAL A 5 11.48 8.00 6.22
CA VAL A 5 10.75 8.98 7.05
C VAL A 5 11.11 8.80 8.53
N VAL A 6 11.10 7.56 9.03
CA VAL A 6 11.47 7.25 10.41
C VAL A 6 12.95 7.55 10.69
N LEU A 7 13.84 7.19 9.76
CA LEU A 7 15.27 7.47 9.90
C LEU A 7 15.57 8.99 9.95
N HIS A 8 14.89 9.78 9.12
CA HIS A 8 14.99 11.24 9.15
C HIS A 8 14.45 11.83 10.44
N ALA A 9 13.32 11.30 10.93
CA ALA A 9 12.75 11.66 12.22
C ALA A 9 13.72 11.37 13.39
N ALA A 10 14.35 10.20 13.40
CA ALA A 10 15.32 9.79 14.41
C ALA A 10 16.58 10.69 14.41
N ARG A 11 16.91 11.27 13.25
CA ARG A 11 17.98 12.27 13.10
C ARG A 11 17.54 13.70 13.43
N GLY A 12 16.37 13.88 14.06
CA GLY A 12 15.85 15.19 14.47
C GLY A 12 15.32 16.07 13.32
N ARG A 13 15.14 15.52 12.10
CA ARG A 13 14.62 16.32 10.98
C ARG A 13 13.14 16.64 11.18
N SER A 14 12.77 17.86 10.82
CA SER A 14 11.37 18.29 10.79
C SER A 14 10.58 17.57 9.69
N ASN A 15 9.26 17.54 9.82
CA ASN A 15 8.38 16.91 8.83
C ASN A 15 8.49 17.61 7.46
N ALA A 16 8.61 18.94 7.45
CA ALA A 16 8.77 19.71 6.22
C ALA A 16 10.08 19.39 5.50
N ARG A 17 11.19 19.26 6.23
CA ARG A 17 12.48 18.87 5.64
C ARG A 17 12.42 17.44 5.09
N THR A 18 11.87 16.52 5.87
CA THR A 18 11.70 15.12 5.48
C THR A 18 10.84 14.98 4.22
N ALA A 19 9.75 15.75 4.12
CA ALA A 19 8.88 15.79 2.95
C ALA A 19 9.63 16.20 1.67
N ARG A 20 10.40 17.30 1.72
CA ARG A 20 11.21 17.76 0.59
C ARG A 20 12.28 16.74 0.19
N GLU A 21 12.99 16.17 1.16
CA GLU A 21 14.07 15.21 0.89
C GLU A 21 13.58 13.86 0.36
N THR A 22 12.37 13.44 0.72
CA THR A 22 11.78 12.16 0.28
C THR A 22 10.83 12.31 -0.91
N GLY A 23 10.49 13.54 -1.32
CA GLY A 23 9.48 13.82 -2.34
C GLY A 23 8.05 13.48 -1.90
N LEU A 24 7.80 13.32 -0.60
CA LEU A 24 6.49 13.00 -0.05
C LEU A 24 5.68 14.25 0.29
N HIS A 25 4.35 14.13 0.25
CA HIS A 25 3.48 15.12 0.85
C HIS A 25 3.67 15.15 2.38
N LEU A 26 3.53 16.34 2.98
CA LEU A 26 3.72 16.55 4.42
C LEU A 26 2.83 15.64 5.27
N ASP A 27 1.58 15.42 4.84
CA ASP A 27 0.63 14.58 5.57
C ASP A 27 0.98 13.09 5.50
N THR A 28 1.62 12.66 4.40
CA THR A 28 2.17 11.29 4.32
C THR A 28 3.30 11.12 5.34
N VAL A 29 4.17 12.11 5.49
CA VAL A 29 5.23 12.11 6.52
C VAL A 29 4.63 12.06 7.92
N ARG A 30 3.63 12.90 8.21
CA ARG A 30 2.92 12.90 9.51
C ARG A 30 2.29 11.55 9.81
N CYS A 31 1.57 10.97 8.84
CA CYS A 31 0.92 9.67 8.97
C CYS A 31 1.94 8.56 9.31
N TRP A 32 3.05 8.49 8.59
CA TRP A 32 4.08 7.46 8.86
C TRP A 32 4.74 7.64 10.21
N ARG A 33 5.02 8.88 10.63
CA ARG A 33 5.58 9.15 11.96
C ARG A 33 4.61 8.81 13.08
N GLY A 34 3.33 9.15 12.93
CA GLY A 34 2.27 8.79 13.88
C GLY A 34 2.14 7.28 14.02
N ARG A 35 2.05 6.56 12.88
CA ARG A 35 2.00 5.09 12.87
C ARG A 35 3.20 4.45 13.56
N PHE A 36 4.40 4.96 13.32
CA PHE A 36 5.61 4.46 13.97
C PHE A 36 5.62 4.77 15.48
N ALA A 37 5.17 5.96 15.89
CA ALA A 37 5.08 6.31 17.30
C ALA A 37 4.08 5.42 18.05
N GLU A 38 2.98 5.06 17.42
CA GLU A 38 1.93 4.22 18.02
C GLU A 38 2.28 2.71 18.00
N HIS A 39 2.84 2.21 16.89
CA HIS A 39 2.96 0.76 16.62
C HIS A 39 4.41 0.29 16.38
N GLY A 40 5.40 1.18 16.51
CA GLY A 40 6.80 0.88 16.22
C GLY A 40 7.00 0.39 14.78
N LEU A 41 7.87 -0.62 14.61
CA LEU A 41 8.16 -1.22 13.30
C LEU A 41 6.94 -1.86 12.65
N ALA A 42 6.01 -2.41 13.43
CA ALA A 42 4.77 -3.01 12.90
C ALA A 42 3.89 -1.97 12.18
N GLY A 43 3.96 -0.69 12.59
CA GLY A 43 3.25 0.42 11.95
C GLY A 43 3.72 0.75 10.53
N LEU A 44 4.87 0.22 10.09
CA LEU A 44 5.44 0.46 8.77
C LEU A 44 5.02 -0.59 7.73
N SER A 45 4.49 -1.73 8.18
CA SER A 45 3.98 -2.80 7.32
C SER A 45 2.83 -2.31 6.44
N ASP A 46 2.62 -2.99 5.31
CA ASP A 46 1.41 -2.78 4.53
C ASP A 46 0.19 -3.17 5.35
N ARG A 47 -0.73 -2.22 5.50
CA ARG A 47 -2.04 -2.53 6.05
C ARG A 47 -2.82 -3.30 5.01
N GLU A 48 -3.65 -4.20 5.49
CA GLU A 48 -4.63 -4.89 4.66
C GLU A 48 -5.43 -3.83 3.88
N ARG A 49 -5.34 -3.89 2.56
CA ARG A 49 -6.09 -2.98 1.70
C ARG A 49 -7.54 -3.45 1.79
N SER A 50 -8.42 -2.65 2.40
CA SER A 50 -9.83 -3.04 2.51
C SER A 50 -10.49 -3.26 1.14
N GLY A 51 -9.86 -2.76 0.07
CA GLY A 51 -10.31 -2.94 -1.30
C GLY A 51 -11.75 -2.50 -1.51
N ARG A 52 -12.26 -2.74 -2.71
CA ARG A 52 -13.71 -2.81 -2.92
C ARG A 52 -14.13 -4.24 -2.58
N PRO A 53 -15.21 -4.46 -1.80
CA PRO A 53 -15.75 -5.80 -1.62
C PRO A 53 -15.99 -6.48 -2.97
N PRO A 54 -15.67 -7.77 -3.10
CA PRO A 54 -15.82 -8.48 -4.38
C PRO A 54 -17.30 -8.51 -4.79
N SER A 55 -17.57 -8.14 -6.04
CA SER A 55 -18.92 -8.20 -6.63
C SER A 55 -19.24 -9.56 -7.25
N PHE A 56 -18.23 -10.40 -7.48
CA PHE A 56 -18.36 -11.72 -8.09
C PHE A 56 -18.05 -12.80 -7.06
N THR A 57 -18.79 -13.90 -7.13
CA THR A 57 -18.51 -15.10 -6.34
C THR A 57 -17.19 -15.73 -6.79
N ALA A 58 -16.58 -16.52 -5.90
CA ALA A 58 -15.37 -17.28 -6.24
C ALA A 58 -15.57 -18.17 -7.49
N LEU A 59 -16.77 -18.75 -7.64
CA LEU A 59 -17.12 -19.56 -8.81
C LEU A 59 -17.13 -18.73 -10.11
N GLN A 60 -17.76 -17.56 -10.09
CA GLN A 60 -17.78 -16.67 -11.26
C GLN A 60 -16.37 -16.23 -11.65
N VAL A 61 -15.52 -15.88 -10.68
CA VAL A 61 -14.12 -15.53 -10.94
C VAL A 61 -13.37 -16.71 -11.56
N ALA A 62 -13.56 -17.94 -11.05
CA ALA A 62 -12.93 -19.13 -11.60
C ALA A 62 -13.40 -19.42 -13.04
N GLN A 63 -14.69 -19.27 -13.33
CA GLN A 63 -15.26 -19.45 -14.67
C GLN A 63 -14.68 -18.44 -15.67
N VAL A 64 -14.61 -17.15 -15.30
CA VAL A 64 -14.03 -16.11 -16.16
C VAL A 64 -12.54 -16.36 -16.39
N LYS A 65 -11.79 -16.75 -15.35
CA LYS A 65 -10.38 -17.14 -15.50
C LYS A 65 -10.21 -18.33 -16.44
N ALA A 66 -11.03 -19.38 -16.28
CA ALA A 66 -10.99 -20.55 -17.15
C ALA A 66 -11.31 -20.20 -18.61
N LEU A 67 -12.34 -19.38 -18.86
CA LEU A 67 -12.67 -18.86 -20.18
C LEU A 67 -11.49 -18.09 -20.79
N ALA A 68 -10.87 -17.18 -20.03
CA ALA A 68 -9.75 -16.38 -20.51
C ALA A 68 -8.48 -17.21 -20.81
N CYS A 69 -8.34 -18.37 -20.17
CA CYS A 69 -7.21 -19.28 -20.39
C CYS A 69 -7.45 -20.33 -21.49
N ARG A 70 -8.63 -20.35 -22.16
CA ARG A 70 -8.86 -21.22 -23.33
C ARG A 70 -8.25 -20.63 -24.60
N LEU A 71 -7.97 -21.48 -25.59
CA LEU A 71 -7.52 -21.01 -26.89
C LEU A 71 -8.64 -20.22 -27.58
N PRO A 72 -8.35 -19.09 -28.25
CA PRO A 72 -9.37 -18.33 -28.98
C PRO A 72 -10.10 -19.17 -30.04
N ALA A 73 -9.41 -20.16 -30.63
CA ALA A 73 -10.01 -21.11 -31.58
C ALA A 73 -11.11 -22.00 -30.95
N GLU A 74 -11.16 -22.10 -29.63
CA GLU A 74 -12.13 -22.90 -28.88
C GLU A 74 -13.26 -22.06 -28.27
N SER A 75 -13.22 -20.72 -28.44
CA SER A 75 -14.21 -19.78 -27.91
C SER A 75 -14.65 -18.85 -29.04
N GLY A 76 -15.64 -19.29 -29.82
CA GLY A 76 -16.21 -18.56 -30.97
C GLY A 76 -17.02 -17.33 -30.58
#